data_AF-A0A7Y2E231-F1
#
_entry.id   AF-A0A7Y2E231-F1
#
_cell.length_a   1.000
_cell.length_b   1.000
_cell.length_c   1.000
_cell.angle_alpha   90.00
_cell.angle_beta   90.00
_cell.angle_gamma   90.00
#
_symmetry.space_group_name_H-M   'P 1'
#
loop_
_entity.id
_entity.type
_entity.pdbx_description
1 polymer ?
#
loop_
_entity_poly.entity_id
_entity_poly.type
_entity_poly.pdbx_seq_one_letter_code
_entity_poly.pdbx_strand_id
1 'polypeptide(L)'
;MLPDPLHPAVVHFPIVLMYIAPLVTAFVLSRMKRSESSARMWLVIPILLAVVAVSGFAAQQSGEAGEDLAERLVDHDTIERHEEQANLFVWFTVASVVVAVAAFAAGPVGSFLRVLTLILTVVGAVLVTRTGHSGGTMVYDHMIASTPAESVNRADIDD
;
A
#
# COMPACT_ATOMS: atom_id res chain seq x y z
N MET A 1 13.34 -14.94 -10.97
CA MET A 1 13.84 -13.77 -10.24
C MET A 1 13.75 -12.57 -11.16
N LEU A 2 12.97 -11.55 -10.80
CA LEU A 2 12.94 -10.30 -11.57
C LEU A 2 14.28 -9.58 -11.40
N PRO A 3 14.85 -8.98 -12.45
CA PRO A 3 16.13 -8.27 -12.33
C PRO A 3 15.97 -7.00 -11.49
N ASP A 4 16.93 -6.73 -10.60
CA ASP A 4 17.04 -5.43 -9.94
C ASP A 4 17.28 -4.34 -10.99
N PRO A 5 16.51 -3.22 -10.96
CA PRO A 5 15.79 -2.65 -9.81
C PRO A 5 14.26 -2.83 -9.88
N LEU A 6 13.75 -3.79 -10.66
CA LEU A 6 12.30 -3.94 -10.84
C LEU A 6 11.60 -4.44 -9.57
N HIS A 7 12.29 -5.24 -8.74
CA HIS A 7 11.70 -5.82 -7.54
C HIS A 7 11.30 -4.76 -6.48
N PRO A 8 12.15 -3.76 -6.14
CA PRO A 8 11.72 -2.62 -5.31
C PRO A 8 10.58 -1.81 -5.91
N ALA A 9 10.53 -1.65 -7.24
CA ALA A 9 9.46 -0.88 -7.87
C ALA A 9 8.10 -1.56 -7.64
N VAL A 10 8.00 -2.88 -7.87
CA VAL A 10 6.76 -3.68 -7.71
C VAL A 10 6.14 -3.51 -6.32
N VAL A 11 6.95 -3.56 -5.27
CA VAL A 11 6.47 -3.50 -3.87
C VAL A 11 6.12 -2.08 -3.40
N HIS A 12 6.63 -1.03 -4.07
CA HIS A 12 6.33 0.37 -3.73
C HIS A 12 5.16 0.97 -4.51
N PHE A 13 4.78 0.38 -5.66
CA PHE A 13 3.62 0.85 -6.44
C PHE A 13 2.33 1.01 -5.62
N PRO A 14 1.94 0.05 -4.75
CA PRO A 14 0.69 0.17 -3.99
C PRO A 14 0.67 1.42 -3.11
N ILE A 15 1.82 1.76 -2.52
CA ILE A 15 1.99 2.92 -1.63
C ILE A 15 1.71 4.21 -2.40
N VAL A 16 2.43 4.42 -3.50
CA VAL A 16 2.33 5.65 -4.30
C VAL A 16 0.92 5.81 -4.88
N LEU A 17 0.38 4.74 -5.46
CA LEU A 17 -0.96 4.77 -6.06
C LEU A 17 -2.04 5.05 -5.01
N MET A 18 -1.92 4.47 -3.82
CA MET A 18 -2.87 4.71 -2.73
C MET A 18 -2.82 6.16 -2.23
N TYR A 19 -1.65 6.81 -2.16
CA TYR A 19 -1.56 8.24 -1.83
C TYR A 19 -2.11 9.16 -2.92
N ILE A 20 -2.03 8.75 -4.18
CA ILE A 20 -2.64 9.47 -5.31
C ILE A 20 -4.17 9.34 -5.28
N ALA A 21 -4.70 8.20 -4.85
CA ALA A 21 -6.14 7.91 -4.84
C ALA A 21 -7.03 8.97 -4.16
N PRO A 22 -6.76 9.46 -2.93
CA PRO A 22 -7.57 10.50 -2.31
C PRO A 22 -7.51 11.84 -3.05
N LEU A 23 -6.35 12.19 -3.62
CA LEU A 23 -6.18 13.42 -4.38
C LEU A 23 -7.01 13.40 -5.67
N VAL A 24 -6.93 12.30 -6.42
CA VAL A 24 -7.70 12.10 -7.65
C VAL A 24 -9.20 12.04 -7.34
N THR A 25 -9.59 11.32 -6.28
CA THR A 25 -11.01 11.21 -5.86
C THR A 25 -11.58 12.57 -5.46
N ALA A 26 -10.86 13.35 -4.66
CA ALA A 26 -11.26 14.70 -4.27
C ALA A 26 -11.35 15.64 -5.48
N PHE A 27 -10.37 15.57 -6.40
CA PHE A 27 -10.38 16.36 -7.63
C PHE A 27 -11.60 16.04 -8.49
N VAL A 28 -11.87 14.76 -8.76
CA VAL A 28 -13.03 14.31 -9.55
C VAL A 28 -14.33 14.77 -8.90
N LEU A 29 -14.49 14.57 -7.58
CA LEU A 29 -15.66 15.05 -6.84
C LEU A 29 -15.87 16.56 -6.95
N SER A 30 -14.79 17.35 -6.91
CA SER A 30 -14.87 18.81 -7.05
C SER A 30 -15.35 19.25 -8.44
N ARG A 31 -14.96 18.52 -9.49
CA ARG A 31 -15.34 18.80 -10.89
C ARG A 31 -16.77 18.37 -11.19
N MET A 32 -17.22 17.27 -10.58
CA MET A 32 -18.59 16.76 -10.72
C MET A 32 -19.65 17.73 -10.17
N LYS A 33 -19.31 18.60 -9.20
CA LYS A 33 -20.22 19.66 -8.72
C LYS A 33 -20.50 20.75 -9.77
N ARG A 34 -19.70 20.85 -10.84
CA ARG A 34 -19.77 21.93 -11.84
C ARG A 34 -20.24 21.49 -13.24
N SER A 35 -20.41 20.19 -13.49
CA SER A 35 -20.71 19.66 -14.83
C SER A 35 -21.65 18.46 -14.78
N GLU A 36 -22.65 18.45 -15.67
CA GLU A 36 -23.58 17.32 -15.86
C GLU A 36 -22.93 16.10 -16.54
N SER A 37 -21.72 16.23 -17.11
CA SER A 37 -20.95 15.11 -17.71
C SER A 37 -20.23 14.25 -16.64
N SER A 38 -20.93 14.01 -15.53
CA SER A 38 -20.39 13.60 -14.23
C SER A 38 -20.03 12.11 -14.17
N ALA A 39 -20.80 11.24 -14.83
CA ALA A 39 -20.67 9.79 -14.66
C ALA A 39 -19.37 9.21 -15.24
N ARG A 40 -18.93 9.66 -16.42
CA ARG A 40 -17.73 9.10 -17.07
C ARG A 40 -16.44 9.47 -16.33
N MET A 41 -16.38 10.67 -15.75
CA MET A 41 -15.23 11.08 -14.94
C MET A 41 -15.03 10.18 -13.72
N TRP A 42 -16.12 9.64 -13.16
CA TRP A 42 -16.03 8.77 -11.99
C TRP A 42 -15.34 7.44 -12.27
N LEU A 43 -15.37 6.92 -13.51
CA LEU A 43 -14.77 5.62 -13.87
C LEU A 43 -13.28 5.53 -13.58
N VAL A 44 -12.56 6.66 -13.55
CA VAL A 44 -11.13 6.66 -13.21
C VAL A 44 -10.87 6.18 -11.78
N ILE A 45 -11.83 6.35 -10.86
CA ILE A 45 -11.68 6.00 -9.44
C ILE A 45 -11.69 4.48 -9.20
N PRO A 46 -12.72 3.71 -9.62
CA PRO A 46 -12.67 2.26 -9.46
C PRO A 46 -11.52 1.62 -10.24
N ILE A 47 -11.14 2.17 -11.40
CA ILE A 47 -9.96 1.69 -12.14
C ILE A 47 -8.68 1.91 -11.34
N LEU A 48 -8.47 3.11 -10.81
CA LEU A 48 -7.29 3.41 -9.98
C LEU A 48 -7.22 2.49 -8.76
N LEU A 49 -8.33 2.32 -8.04
CA LEU A 49 -8.39 1.43 -6.86
C LEU A 49 -8.18 -0.04 -7.25
N ALA A 50 -8.64 -0.47 -8.43
CA ALA A 50 -8.37 -1.82 -8.92
C ALA A 50 -6.89 -2.02 -9.21
N VAL A 51 -6.21 -1.03 -9.81
CA VAL A 51 -4.75 -1.08 -10.01
C VAL A 51 -4.02 -1.11 -8.66
N VAL A 52 -4.46 -0.33 -7.66
CA VAL A 52 -3.92 -0.41 -6.29
C VAL A 52 -4.07 -1.83 -5.74
N ALA A 53 -5.27 -2.42 -5.81
CA ALA A 53 -5.53 -3.76 -5.29
C ALA A 53 -4.66 -4.83 -5.97
N VAL A 54 -4.58 -4.81 -7.31
CA VAL A 54 -3.74 -5.74 -8.09
C VAL A 54 -2.27 -5.56 -7.75
N SER A 55 -1.79 -4.32 -7.64
CA SER A 55 -0.41 -4.06 -7.26
C SER A 55 -0.11 -4.52 -5.84
N GLY A 56 -1.04 -4.32 -4.89
CA GLY A 56 -0.90 -4.76 -3.50
C GLY A 56 -0.85 -6.27 -3.37
N PHE A 57 -1.73 -6.96 -4.10
CA PHE A 57 -1.72 -8.43 -4.19
C PHE A 57 -0.41 -8.94 -4.81
N ALA A 58 0.06 -8.33 -5.91
CA ALA A 58 1.33 -8.71 -6.52
C ALA A 58 2.52 -8.50 -5.56
N ALA A 59 2.51 -7.41 -4.77
CA ALA A 59 3.50 -7.17 -3.74
C ALA A 59 3.45 -8.24 -2.63
N GLN A 60 2.26 -8.60 -2.16
CA GLN A 60 2.07 -9.66 -1.15
C GLN A 60 2.63 -11.01 -1.64
N GLN A 61 2.24 -11.45 -2.85
CA GLN A 61 2.77 -12.69 -3.43
C GLN A 61 4.29 -12.67 -3.63
N SER A 62 4.86 -11.50 -3.89
CA SER A 62 6.32 -11.36 -4.02
C SER A 62 7.04 -11.47 -2.67
N GLY A 63 6.38 -11.13 -1.57
CA GLY A 63 6.88 -11.28 -0.21
C GLY A 63 6.91 -12.75 0.24
N GLU A 64 5.84 -13.50 0.00
CA GLU A 64 5.76 -14.95 0.31
C GLU A 64 6.92 -15.74 -0.32
N ALA A 65 7.32 -15.39 -1.54
CA ALA A 65 8.45 -16.05 -2.22
C ALA A 65 9.81 -15.84 -1.52
N GLY A 66 9.93 -14.85 -0.62
CA GLY A 66 11.13 -14.54 0.16
C GLY A 66 10.99 -14.83 1.66
N GLU A 67 9.85 -15.37 2.10
CA GLU A 67 9.50 -15.57 3.51
C GLU A 67 10.49 -16.51 4.22
N ASP A 68 10.80 -17.68 3.63
CA ASP A 68 11.77 -18.65 4.18
C ASP A 68 13.16 -18.05 4.50
N LEU A 69 13.56 -17.00 3.76
CA LEU A 69 14.80 -16.28 4.00
C LEU A 69 14.60 -15.21 5.07
N ALA A 70 13.46 -14.51 5.05
CA ALA A 70 13.11 -13.50 6.04
C ALA A 70 13.00 -14.11 7.44
N GLU A 71 12.36 -15.27 7.61
CA GLU A 71 12.20 -15.95 8.91
C GLU A 71 13.52 -16.37 9.57
N ARG A 72 14.58 -16.52 8.78
CA ARG A 72 15.93 -16.81 9.32
C ARG A 72 16.61 -15.58 9.90
N LEU A 73 16.15 -14.40 9.50
CA LEU A 73 16.79 -13.13 9.80
C LEU A 73 15.94 -12.27 10.73
N VAL A 74 14.61 -12.36 10.62
CA VAL A 74 13.61 -11.52 11.27
C VAL A 74 12.73 -12.36 12.17
N ASP A 75 12.42 -11.83 13.35
CA ASP A 75 11.50 -12.45 14.30
C ASP A 75 10.09 -12.66 13.69
N HIS A 76 9.50 -13.82 13.98
CA HIS A 76 8.24 -14.28 13.40
C HIS A 76 7.09 -13.30 13.65
N ASP A 77 6.94 -12.77 14.87
CA ASP A 77 5.86 -11.83 15.21
C ASP A 77 5.95 -10.54 14.38
N THR A 78 7.16 -10.16 13.96
CA THR A 78 7.37 -8.96 13.14
C THR A 78 6.94 -9.20 11.69
N ILE A 79 7.25 -10.37 11.13
CA ILE A 79 6.83 -10.79 9.78
C ILE A 79 5.30 -10.94 9.75
N GLU A 80 4.73 -11.70 10.69
CA GLU A 80 3.30 -11.97 10.77
C GLU A 80 2.50 -10.65 10.86
N ARG A 81 2.93 -9.70 11.69
CA ARG A 81 2.31 -8.37 11.79
C ARG A 81 2.33 -7.61 10.47
N HIS A 82 3.40 -7.72 9.68
CA HIS A 82 3.47 -7.07 8.37
C HIS A 82 2.51 -7.72 7.37
N GLU A 83 2.47 -9.05 7.36
CA GLU A 83 1.59 -9.83 6.49
C GLU A 83 0.12 -9.59 6.79
N GLU A 84 -0.28 -9.58 8.07
CA GLU A 84 -1.64 -9.23 8.49
C GLU A 84 -2.04 -7.83 8.00
N GLN A 85 -1.12 -6.86 8.12
CA GLN A 85 -1.36 -5.49 7.65
C GLN A 85 -1.44 -5.41 6.13
N ALA A 86 -0.59 -6.15 5.40
CA ALA A 86 -0.62 -6.23 3.95
C ALA A 86 -1.93 -6.85 3.46
N ASN A 87 -2.33 -7.97 4.07
CA ASN A 87 -3.57 -8.67 3.76
C ASN A 87 -4.81 -7.79 4.03
N LEU A 88 -4.84 -7.12 5.19
CA LEU A 88 -5.90 -6.17 5.53
C LEU A 88 -5.98 -5.04 4.49
N PHE A 89 -4.84 -4.48 4.10
CA PHE A 89 -4.78 -3.42 3.09
C PHE A 89 -5.33 -3.87 1.73
N VAL A 90 -4.94 -5.07 1.26
CA VAL A 90 -5.42 -5.62 -0.02
C VAL A 90 -6.93 -5.82 0.01
N TRP A 91 -7.46 -6.52 1.01
CA TRP A 91 -8.90 -6.76 1.13
C TRP A 91 -9.72 -5.49 1.32
N PHE A 92 -9.20 -4.53 2.10
CA PHE A 92 -9.81 -3.22 2.25
C PHE A 92 -9.88 -2.48 0.90
N THR A 93 -8.82 -2.56 0.09
CA THR A 93 -8.79 -1.93 -1.23
C THR A 93 -9.78 -2.60 -2.19
N VAL A 94 -9.88 -3.93 -2.17
CA VAL A 94 -10.89 -4.68 -2.95
C VAL A 94 -12.31 -4.25 -2.56
N ALA A 95 -12.62 -4.15 -1.26
CA ALA A 95 -13.91 -3.65 -0.81
C ALA A 95 -14.16 -2.20 -1.28
N SER A 96 -13.13 -1.36 -1.28
CA SER A 96 -13.20 0.02 -1.77
C SER A 96 -13.49 0.10 -3.27
N VAL A 97 -12.96 -0.82 -4.08
CA VAL A 97 -13.31 -0.96 -5.50
C VAL A 97 -14.80 -1.25 -5.66
N VAL A 98 -15.34 -2.20 -4.89
CA VAL A 98 -16.78 -2.55 -4.95
C VAL A 98 -17.65 -1.34 -4.64
N VAL A 99 -17.31 -0.58 -3.60
CA VAL A 99 -18.03 0.66 -3.25
C VAL A 99 -17.92 1.71 -4.37
N ALA A 100 -16.74 1.89 -4.97
CA ALA A 100 -16.55 2.84 -6.06
C ALA A 100 -17.32 2.45 -7.34
N VAL A 101 -17.41 1.15 -7.64
CA VAL A 101 -18.23 0.62 -8.75
C VAL A 101 -19.72 0.78 -8.45
N ALA A 102 -20.16 0.52 -7.22
CA ALA A 102 -21.54 0.78 -6.80
C ALA A 102 -21.91 2.27 -6.93
N ALA A 103 -20.98 3.17 -6.57
CA ALA A 103 -21.14 4.61 -6.73
C ALA A 103 -21.26 5.06 -8.20
N PHE A 104 -20.64 4.31 -9.12
CA PHE A 104 -20.82 4.51 -10.57
C PHE A 104 -22.21 4.05 -11.02
N ALA A 105 -22.59 2.82 -10.67
CA ALA A 105 -23.84 2.20 -11.07
C ALA A 105 -25.09 2.94 -10.53
N ALA A 106 -24.99 3.52 -9.34
CA ALA A 106 -26.08 4.28 -8.71
C ALA A 106 -26.37 5.65 -9.36
N GLY A 107 -25.61 6.07 -10.38
CA GLY A 107 -25.91 7.25 -11.18
C GLY A 107 -26.01 8.54 -10.34
N PRO A 108 -27.05 9.39 -10.50
CA PRO A 108 -27.22 10.62 -9.74
C PRO A 108 -27.42 10.40 -8.23
N VAL A 109 -27.99 9.26 -7.82
CA VAL A 109 -28.30 8.92 -6.42
C VAL A 109 -27.06 8.44 -5.65
N GLY A 110 -26.00 8.06 -6.36
CA GLY A 110 -24.74 7.56 -5.79
C GLY A 110 -23.89 8.57 -5.02
N SER A 111 -24.38 9.79 -4.73
CA SER A 111 -23.58 10.86 -4.09
C SER A 111 -22.99 10.43 -2.75
N PHE A 112 -23.76 9.75 -1.90
CA PHE A 112 -23.29 9.20 -0.63
C PHE A 112 -22.14 8.22 -0.83
N LEU A 113 -22.29 7.26 -1.76
CA LEU A 113 -21.26 6.27 -2.06
C LEU A 113 -19.98 6.91 -2.58
N ARG A 114 -20.07 8.01 -3.34
CA ARG A 114 -18.88 8.74 -3.82
C ARG A 114 -18.11 9.42 -2.69
N VAL A 115 -18.82 10.02 -1.73
CA VAL A 115 -18.20 10.60 -0.53
C VAL A 115 -17.60 9.49 0.34
N LEU A 116 -18.31 8.36 0.48
CA LEU A 116 -17.79 7.19 1.16
C LEU A 116 -16.51 6.67 0.50
N THR A 117 -16.45 6.57 -0.84
CA THR A 117 -15.23 6.21 -1.57
C THR A 117 -14.07 7.15 -1.25
N LEU A 118 -14.29 8.46 -1.16
CA LEU A 118 -13.24 9.40 -0.75
C LEU A 118 -12.72 9.08 0.66
N ILE A 119 -13.61 8.85 1.63
CA ILE A 119 -13.22 8.47 2.99
C ILE A 119 -12.41 7.17 2.96
N LEU A 120 -12.87 6.17 2.21
CA LEU A 120 -12.16 4.90 2.05
C LEU A 120 -10.75 5.10 1.46
N THR A 121 -10.58 6.01 0.48
CA THR A 121 -9.24 6.30 -0.06
C THR A 121 -8.30 6.94 0.97
N VAL A 122 -8.82 7.74 1.90
CA VAL A 122 -8.01 8.32 2.99
C VAL A 122 -7.65 7.24 4.02
N VAL A 123 -8.61 6.39 4.39
CA VAL A 123 -8.37 5.26 5.30
C VAL A 123 -7.37 4.27 4.70
N GLY A 124 -7.49 3.94 3.42
CA GLY A 124 -6.53 3.05 2.75
C GLY A 124 -5.12 3.65 2.69
N ALA A 125 -4.98 4.98 2.59
CA ALA A 125 -3.67 5.63 2.71
C ALA A 125 -3.09 5.43 4.11
N VAL A 126 -3.89 5.50 5.18
CA VAL A 126 -3.42 5.18 6.54
C VAL A 126 -3.01 3.71 6.66
N LEU A 127 -3.79 2.79 6.08
CA LEU A 127 -3.45 1.36 6.10
C LEU A 127 -2.14 1.08 5.38
N VAL A 128 -1.95 1.64 4.19
CA VAL A 128 -0.70 1.45 3.43
C VAL A 128 0.50 2.06 4.14
N THR A 129 0.33 3.17 4.87
CA THR A 129 1.39 3.72 5.73
C THR A 129 1.77 2.73 6.83
N ARG A 130 0.79 2.08 7.46
CA ARG A 130 1.05 1.09 8.52
C ARG A 130 1.80 -0.12 7.98
N THR A 131 1.35 -0.67 6.85
CA THR A 131 2.03 -1.77 6.15
C THR A 131 3.46 -1.38 5.75
N GLY A 132 3.64 -0.17 5.18
CA GLY A 132 4.96 0.33 4.83
C GLY A 132 5.86 0.56 6.05
N HIS A 133 5.30 1.02 7.17
CA HIS A 133 6.05 1.22 8.41
C HIS A 133 6.49 -0.10 9.03
N SER A 134 5.63 -1.12 9.09
CA SER A 134 6.02 -2.46 9.56
C SER A 134 7.09 -3.09 8.66
N GLY A 135 6.98 -2.91 7.34
CA GLY A 135 8.01 -3.30 6.37
C GLY A 135 9.34 -2.59 6.61
N GLY A 136 9.30 -1.29 6.84
CA GLY A 136 10.49 -0.48 7.15
C GLY A 136 11.16 -0.91 8.45
N THR A 137 10.40 -1.18 9.52
CA THR A 137 10.95 -1.65 10.81
C THR A 137 11.65 -3.00 10.68
N MET A 138 11.12 -3.93 9.88
CA MET A 138 11.79 -5.22 9.62
C MET A 138 13.19 -5.03 9.05
N VAL A 139 13.38 -4.11 8.12
CA VAL A 139 14.70 -3.85 7.52
C VAL A 139 15.59 -3.04 8.48
N TYR A 140 15.05 -2.00 9.11
CA TYR A 140 15.85 -1.08 9.92
C TYR A 140 16.41 -1.74 11.20
N ASP A 141 15.57 -2.49 11.91
CA ASP A 141 15.97 -3.14 13.16
C ASP A 141 17.00 -4.25 12.91
N HIS A 142 16.91 -4.93 11.75
CA HIS A 142 17.87 -5.97 11.35
C HIS A 142 19.17 -5.41 10.77
N MET A 143 19.13 -4.27 10.07
CA MET A 143 20.36 -3.57 9.68
C MET A 143 21.14 -3.09 10.90
N ILE A 144 20.45 -2.60 11.94
CA ILE A 144 21.12 -2.21 13.20
C ILE A 144 21.66 -3.45 13.93
N ALA A 145 20.91 -4.56 13.98
CA ALA A 145 21.38 -5.82 14.60
C ALA A 145 22.56 -6.48 13.87
N SER A 146 22.66 -6.31 12.55
CA SER A 146 23.77 -6.83 11.73
C SER A 146 24.95 -5.87 11.59
N THR A 147 24.85 -4.64 12.14
CA THR A 147 26.00 -3.74 12.25
C THR A 147 26.81 -4.13 13.48
N PRO A 148 28.04 -4.67 13.36
CA PRO A 148 28.81 -5.07 14.52
C PRO A 148 29.15 -3.82 15.36
N ALA A 149 28.64 -3.75 16.59
CA ALA A 149 29.22 -2.91 17.63
C ALA A 149 30.66 -3.35 18.01
N GLU A 150 31.19 -4.40 17.37
CA GLU A 150 32.49 -5.01 17.66
C GLU A 150 33.64 -4.53 16.75
N SER A 151 33.41 -3.65 15.77
CA SER A 151 34.48 -3.10 14.92
C SER A 151 35.07 -1.77 15.41
N VAL A 152 34.56 -1.20 16.51
CA VAL A 152 35.05 0.09 17.06
C VAL A 152 35.93 -0.08 18.30
N ASN A 153 36.04 -1.27 18.90
CA ASN A 153 36.75 -1.45 20.18
C ASN A 153 37.94 -2.43 20.16
N ARG A 154 38.45 -2.82 18.98
CA ARG A 154 39.63 -3.72 18.87
C ARG A 154 40.82 -3.13 18.13
N ALA A 155 40.73 -1.91 17.62
CA ALA A 155 41.82 -1.28 16.87
C ALA A 155 42.63 -0.24 17.67
N ASP A 156 42.30 0.01 18.94
CA ASP A 156 42.92 1.08 19.77
C ASP A 156 43.55 0.57 21.08
N ILE A 157 43.80 -0.75 21.21
CA ILE A 157 44.46 -1.32 22.41
C ILE A 157 45.80 -2.02 22.09
N ASP A 158 46.13 -2.25 20.81
CA ASP A 158 47.34 -2.98 20.41
C ASP A 158 48.22 -2.22 19.41
N ASP A 159 48.46 -0.90 19.60
CA ASP A 159 49.61 -0.18 19.01
C ASP A 159 50.04 1.03 19.85
#